data_AF-A0A351A1C7-F1
#
_entry.id   AF-A0A351A1C7-F1
#
_cell.length_a   1.000
_cell.length_b   1.000
_cell.length_c   1.000
_cell.angle_alpha   90.00
_cell.angle_beta   90.00
_cell.angle_gamma   90.00
#
_symmetry.space_group_name_H-M   'P 1'
#
loop_
_entity.id
_entity.type
_entity.pdbx_description
1 polymer ?
#
loop_
_entity_poly.entity_id
_entity_poly.type
_entity_poly.pdbx_seq_one_letter_code
_entity_poly.pdbx_strand_id
1 'polypeptide(L)' 'PASNPRVVVAVMVDEPTAGQYFGGAVAAPLFSRVTEGALRTLGVAPDIPLTPLQLARRGAEEAATRGADPRENM' A
#
# COMPACT_ATOMS: atom_id res chain seq x y z
N PRO A 1 12.08 7.17 3.89
CA PRO A 1 12.56 5.83 4.27
C PRO A 1 13.04 5.87 5.73
N ALA A 2 12.92 4.78 6.48
CA ALA A 2 13.41 4.77 7.86
C ALA A 2 14.94 4.77 7.89
N SER A 3 15.56 4.01 6.97
CA SER A 3 17.02 3.93 6.82
C SER A 3 17.65 5.23 6.31
N ASN A 4 16.91 6.02 5.53
CA ASN A 4 17.34 7.31 5.00
C ASN A 4 16.17 8.33 5.02
N PRO A 5 15.97 9.06 6.12
CA PRO A 5 14.84 9.96 6.30
C PRO A 5 14.86 11.14 5.31
N ARG A 6 13.70 11.51 4.77
CA ARG A 6 13.53 12.63 3.83
C ARG A 6 12.49 13.66 4.27
N VAL A 7 11.58 13.27 5.16
CA VAL A 7 10.49 14.09 5.69
C VAL A 7 10.22 13.69 7.14
N VAL A 8 9.71 14.64 7.93
CA VAL A 8 9.15 14.39 9.27
C VAL A 8 7.66 14.65 9.20
N VAL A 9 6.86 13.75 9.76
CA VAL A 9 5.39 13.84 9.76
C VAL A 9 4.90 13.73 11.20
N ALA A 10 4.16 14.73 11.66
CA ALA A 10 3.48 14.72 12.95
C ALA A 10 1.96 14.74 12.72
N VAL A 11 1.24 13.86 13.43
CA VAL A 11 -0.21 13.76 13.34
C VAL A 11 -0.80 13.96 14.72
N MET A 12 -1.72 14.91 14.84
CA MET A 12 -2.51 15.16 16.05
C MET A 12 -3.97 14.92 15.70
N VAL A 13 -4.65 14.15 16.54
CA VAL A 13 -6.10 13.94 16.47
C VAL A 13 -6.66 14.30 17.83
N ASP A 14 -7.53 15.31 17.85
CA ASP A 14 -8.17 15.79 19.06
C ASP A 14 -9.52 15.08 19.24
N GLU A 15 -9.82 14.72 20.49
CA GLU A 15 -11.08 14.08 20.91
C GLU A 15 -11.63 13.00 19.95
N PRO A 16 -10.90 11.89 19.69
CA PRO A 16 -11.42 10.83 18.82
C PRO A 16 -12.63 10.13 19.47
N THR A 17 -13.77 10.11 18.79
CA THR A 17 -15.05 9.62 19.35
C THR A 17 -15.48 8.25 18.83
N ALA A 18 -14.79 7.71 17.82
CA ALA A 18 -15.18 6.49 17.10
C ALA A 18 -14.75 5.17 17.79
N GLY A 19 -14.67 5.14 19.12
CA GLY A 19 -14.36 3.93 19.89
C GLY A 19 -12.88 3.54 19.97
N GLN A 20 -11.98 4.28 19.30
CA GLN A 20 -10.53 4.10 19.36
C GLN A 20 -9.87 5.40 19.79
N TYR A 21 -8.96 5.35 20.77
CA TYR A 21 -8.36 6.55 21.38
C TYR A 21 -6.83 6.47 21.46
N PHE A 22 -6.26 5.29 21.22
CA PHE A 22 -4.82 5.13 21.19
C PHE A 22 -4.24 5.80 19.94
N GLY A 23 -3.29 6.71 20.11
CA GLY A 23 -2.69 7.46 19.01
C GLY A 23 -2.16 6.57 17.89
N GLY A 24 -1.59 5.40 18.21
CA GLY A 24 -1.19 4.42 17.20
C GLY A 24 -2.35 3.85 16.38
N ALA A 25 -3.52 3.64 16.96
CA ALA A 25 -4.69 3.12 16.22
C ALA A 25 -5.40 4.22 15.41
N VAL A 26 -5.53 5.42 16.00
CA VAL A 26 -6.25 6.54 15.40
C VAL A 26 -5.41 7.25 14.33
N ALA A 27 -4.13 7.52 14.61
CA ALA A 27 -3.27 8.32 13.75
C ALA A 27 -2.50 7.49 12.71
N ALA A 28 -2.20 6.21 12.95
CA ALA A 28 -1.39 5.42 12.00
C ALA A 28 -1.99 5.32 10.59
N PRO A 29 -3.32 5.13 10.40
CA PRO A 29 -3.89 5.10 9.05
C PRO A 29 -3.71 6.43 8.30
N LEU A 30 -3.74 7.57 9.02
CA LEU A 30 -3.49 8.88 8.42
C LEU A 30 -2.01 9.05 8.09
N PHE A 31 -1.13 8.76 9.05
CA PHE A 31 0.32 8.80 8.87
C PHE A 31 0.76 7.98 7.65
N SER A 32 0.26 6.75 7.51
CA SER A 32 0.60 5.84 6.40
C SER A 32 0.26 6.45 5.04
N ARG A 33 -0.98 6.91 4.85
CA ARG A 33 -1.44 7.51 3.59
C ARG A 33 -0.70 8.79 3.22
N VAL A 34 -0.48 9.67 4.20
CA VAL A 34 0.23 10.93 3.99
C VAL A 34 1.71 10.68 3.66
N THR A 35 2.37 9.79 4.39
CA THR A 35 3.79 9.48 4.18
C THR A 35 4.01 8.77 2.84
N GLU A 36 3.14 7.82 2.46
CA GLU A 36 3.20 7.16 1.15
C GLU A 36 3.06 8.17 0.01
N GLY A 37 2.04 9.03 0.07
CA GLY A 37 1.80 10.07 -0.92
C GLY A 37 2.97 11.04 -1.02
N ALA A 38 3.44 11.57 0.10
CA ALA A 38 4.54 12.52 0.16
C ALA A 38 5.84 11.93 -0.43
N LEU A 39 6.22 10.72 -0.03
CA LEU A 39 7.44 10.08 -0.55
C LEU A 39 7.34 9.80 -2.06
N ARG A 40 6.16 9.39 -2.55
CA ARG A 40 5.92 9.19 -3.99
C ARG A 40 6.01 10.50 -4.77
N THR A 41 5.38 11.56 -4.28
CA THR A 41 5.44 12.90 -4.91
C THR A 41 6.86 13.44 -4.95
N LEU A 42 7.66 13.17 -3.92
CA LEU A 42 9.07 13.58 -3.85
C LEU A 42 10.01 12.64 -4.63
N GLY A 43 9.50 11.61 -5.31
CA GLY A 43 10.30 10.66 -6.08
C GLY A 43 11.27 9.84 -5.23
N VAL A 44 10.97 9.63 -3.95
CA VAL A 44 11.84 8.89 -3.03
C VAL A 44 11.69 7.38 -3.28
N ALA A 45 12.81 6.72 -3.56
CA ALA A 45 12.83 5.27 -3.79
C ALA A 45 12.35 4.49 -2.54
N PRO A 46 11.67 3.34 -2.73
CA PRO A 46 11.29 2.45 -1.63
C PRO A 46 12.51 2.01 -0.81
N ASP A 47 12.33 1.90 0.50
CA ASP A 47 13.38 1.48 1.45
C ASP A 47 13.66 -0.03 1.37
N ILE A 48 12.64 -0.80 0.99
CA ILE A 48 12.70 -2.25 0.82
C ILE A 48 12.51 -2.60 -0.66
N PRO A 49 13.22 -3.61 -1.17
CA PRO A 49 13.02 -4.08 -2.53
C PRO A 49 11.57 -4.52 -2.68
N LEU A 50 10.92 -4.03 -3.73
CA LEU A 50 9.59 -4.48 -4.11
C LEU A 50 9.73 -5.91 -4.64
N THR A 51 9.35 -6.91 -3.84
CA THR A 51 9.35 -8.30 -4.28
C THR A 51 8.36 -8.44 -5.46
N PRO A 52 8.75 -9.00 -6.63
CA PRO A 52 7.94 -9.13 -7.85
C PRO A 52 6.63 -9.92 -7.75
N LEU A 53 6.14 -10.24 -6.55
CA LEU A 53 4.95 -11.05 -6.27
C LEU A 53 3.64 -10.45 -6.82
N GLN A 54 3.58 -9.14 -7.06
CA GLN A 54 2.43 -8.51 -7.73
C GLN A 54 2.44 -8.72 -9.26
N LEU A 55 3.62 -8.85 -9.87
CA LEU A 55 3.77 -9.12 -11.30
C LEU A 55 3.42 -10.60 -11.61
N ALA A 56 3.80 -11.51 -10.71
CA ALA A 56 3.50 -12.93 -10.83
C ALA A 56 2.02 -13.28 -10.55
N ARG A 57 1.35 -12.56 -9.63
CA ARG A 57 -0.09 -12.79 -9.35
C ARG A 57 -0.97 -12.47 -10.56
N ARG A 58 -0.69 -11.34 -11.22
CA ARG A 58 -1.37 -10.92 -12.44
C ARG A 58 -1.18 -11.91 -13.60
N GLY A 59 0.04 -12.45 -13.74
CA GLY A 59 0.34 -13.47 -14.75
C GLY A 59 -0.36 -14.82 -14.49
N ALA A 60 -0.55 -15.20 -13.22
CA ALA A 60 -1.28 -16.43 -12.86
C ALA A 60 -2.79 -16.30 -13.05
N GLU A 61 -3.36 -15.12 -12.77
CA GLU A 61 -4.79 -14.83 -12.94
C GLU A 61 -5.17 -14.73 -14.43
N GLU A 62 -4.30 -14.15 -15.27
CA GLU A 62 -4.46 -14.06 -16.73
C GLU A 62 -4.28 -15.42 -17.46
N ALA A 63 -3.46 -16.32 -16.91
CA ALA A 63 -3.30 -17.68 -17.44
C ALA A 63 -4.51 -18.58 -17.11
N ALA A 64 -5.15 -18.37 -15.95
CA ALA A 64 -6.32 -19.13 -15.52
C ALA A 64 -7.59 -18.79 -16.30
N THR A 65 -7.75 -17.56 -16.76
CA THR A 65 -8.93 -17.13 -17.53
C THR A 65 -8.87 -17.50 -19.02
N ARG A 66 -7.67 -17.70 -19.57
CA ARG A 66 -7.48 -18.16 -20.96
C ARG A 66 -7.75 -19.66 -21.14
N GLY A 67 -7.75 -20.44 -20.07
CA GLY A 67 -8.07 -21.87 -20.09
C GLY A 67 -9.56 -22.21 -19.99
N ALA A 68 -10.45 -21.21 -19.95
CA ALA A 68 -11.87 -21.38 -19.63
C ALA A 68 -12.83 -20.86 -20.71
N ASP A 69 -12.46 -20.92 -22.00
CA ASP A 69 -13.46 -20.78 -23.08
C ASP A 69 -13.95 -22.18 -23.54
N PRO A 70 -15.10 -22.67 -23.05
CA PRO A 70 -15.67 -23.95 -23.45
C PRO A 70 -16.37 -23.91 -24.83
N ARG A 71 -16.17 -22.89 -25.68
CA ARG A 71 -16.78 -22.81 -27.02
C ARG A 71 -15.93 -23.41 -28.15
N GLU A 72 -14.75 -23.95 -27.85
CA GLU A 72 -13.86 -24.58 -28.84
C GLU A 72 -13.77 -26.10 -28.69
N ASN A 73 -14.90 -26.81 -28.55
CA ASN A 73 -14.95 -28.22 -28.97
C ASN A 73 -16.41 -28.66 -29.21
N MET A 74 -16.90 -28.27 -30.38
CA MET A 74 -18.06 -28.88 -31.04
C MET A 74 -17.67 -30.27 -31.58
#